data_AF-A0A365PD04-F1
#
_entry.id   AF-A0A365PD04-F1
#
_cell.length_a   1.000
_cell.length_b   1.000
_cell.length_c   1.000
_cell.angle_alpha   90.00
_cell.angle_beta   90.00
_cell.angle_gamma   90.00
#
_symmetry.space_group_name_H-M   'P 1'
#
loop_
_entity.id
_entity.type
_entity.pdbx_description
1 polymer ?
#
loop_
_entity_poly.entity_id
_entity_poly.type
_entity_poly.pdbx_seq_one_letter_code
_entity_poly.pdbx_strand_id
1 'polypeptide(L)'
;MITVLTLTACSADDPGDSPDTTAAAPATATAATDSTTTATGTATIDGEPADAAASAISDELAASLTSAADEFGDVEVDLLLAYADHVSLIYVDPADPGTRHRTELRDSTWSDPTRGPRLDTAPPLPLDAIDPVVVHSAIEATPALLGTEDAQLSHVSIYPDDGGRAEYLVALATGGSLGNVTFGPDGQEREVEAPR
;
A
#
# COMPACT_ATOMS: atom_id res chain seq x y z
N MET A 1 -59.51 -28.66 39.05
CA MET A 1 -58.35 -28.48 39.96
C MET A 1 -57.90 -27.04 39.81
N ILE A 2 -58.42 -26.14 40.67
CA ILE A 2 -57.74 -25.43 41.79
C ILE A 2 -56.54 -24.61 41.26
N THR A 3 -56.69 -23.33 40.92
CA THR A 3 -56.75 -22.09 41.76
C THR A 3 -55.39 -21.61 42.30
N VAL A 4 -54.90 -20.52 41.68
CA VAL A 4 -54.24 -19.28 42.19
C VAL A 4 -53.27 -19.35 43.39
N LEU A 5 -52.07 -18.76 43.25
CA LEU A 5 -51.55 -17.66 44.11
C LEU A 5 -50.13 -17.20 43.72
N THR A 6 -49.99 -15.88 43.53
CA THR A 6 -48.76 -15.09 43.60
C THR A 6 -48.26 -14.98 45.05
N LEU A 7 -46.94 -14.89 45.27
CA LEU A 7 -46.37 -14.11 46.36
C LEU A 7 -44.86 -13.87 46.18
N THR A 8 -44.53 -12.58 46.19
CA THR A 8 -43.20 -11.99 46.37
C THR A 8 -42.69 -12.23 47.78
N ALA A 9 -41.39 -12.50 47.94
CA ALA A 9 -40.68 -12.30 49.19
C ALA A 9 -39.29 -11.69 48.91
N CYS A 10 -39.01 -10.57 49.56
CA CYS A 10 -37.69 -9.94 49.66
C CYS A 10 -36.99 -10.38 50.96
N SER A 11 -35.66 -10.25 50.91
CA SER A 11 -34.71 -10.00 52.02
C SER A 11 -34.27 -11.18 52.89
N ALA A 12 -32.96 -11.46 52.90
CA ALA A 12 -32.07 -11.09 54.01
C ALA A 12 -30.61 -11.52 53.74
N ASP A 13 -29.70 -10.59 54.03
CA ASP A 13 -28.25 -10.75 54.28
C ASP A 13 -27.96 -11.85 55.33
N ASP A 14 -26.93 -12.68 55.08
CA ASP A 14 -25.90 -13.08 56.08
C ASP A 14 -24.68 -13.72 55.36
N PRO A 15 -23.42 -13.52 55.82
CA PRO A 15 -22.19 -13.83 55.09
C PRO A 15 -21.50 -15.12 55.59
N GLY A 16 -20.76 -15.79 54.69
CA GLY A 16 -19.68 -16.69 55.09
C GLY A 16 -19.65 -18.06 54.39
N ASP A 17 -18.51 -18.31 53.75
CA ASP A 17 -17.97 -19.58 53.21
C ASP A 17 -18.44 -20.11 51.83
N SER A 18 -17.52 -19.93 50.88
CA SER A 18 -17.32 -20.47 49.52
C SER A 18 -17.26 -22.03 49.47
N PRO A 19 -17.29 -22.72 48.29
CA PRO A 19 -16.84 -22.23 46.97
C PRO A 19 -17.68 -22.66 45.74
N ASP A 20 -17.19 -22.20 44.59
CA ASP A 20 -17.49 -22.64 43.22
C ASP A 20 -18.81 -22.18 42.60
N THR A 21 -18.75 -21.06 41.86
CA THR A 21 -18.55 -21.08 40.40
C THR A 21 -18.60 -19.63 39.89
N THR A 22 -17.49 -18.89 39.96
CA THR A 22 -17.41 -17.60 39.26
C THR A 22 -17.07 -17.90 37.81
N ALA A 23 -18.02 -17.62 36.91
CA ALA A 23 -17.81 -17.59 35.49
C ALA A 23 -16.62 -16.68 35.16
N ALA A 24 -15.52 -17.29 34.69
CA ALA A 24 -14.42 -16.57 34.09
C ALA A 24 -14.92 -15.97 32.76
N ALA A 25 -15.19 -14.67 32.75
CA ALA A 25 -15.28 -13.92 31.51
C ALA A 25 -13.93 -14.03 30.79
N PRO A 26 -13.88 -14.35 29.48
CA PRO A 26 -12.63 -14.33 28.76
C PRO A 26 -12.14 -12.88 28.68
N ALA A 27 -11.03 -12.60 29.36
CA ALA A 27 -10.29 -11.37 29.19
C ALA A 27 -9.66 -11.40 27.79
N THR A 28 -10.19 -10.60 26.87
CA THR A 28 -9.53 -10.34 25.59
C THR A 28 -8.32 -9.46 25.88
N ALA A 29 -7.15 -10.08 26.00
CA ALA A 29 -5.88 -9.38 26.02
C ALA A 29 -5.63 -8.85 24.61
N THR A 30 -5.87 -7.56 24.39
CA THR A 30 -5.34 -6.84 23.23
C THR A 30 -3.84 -6.71 23.45
N ALA A 31 -3.07 -7.64 22.91
CA ALA A 31 -1.64 -7.47 22.78
C ALA A 31 -1.41 -6.29 21.81
N ALA A 32 -0.75 -5.24 22.29
CA ALA A 32 -0.21 -4.21 21.43
C ALA A 32 0.89 -4.87 20.60
N THR A 33 0.64 -5.06 19.31
CA THR A 33 1.72 -5.31 18.36
C THR A 33 2.36 -3.97 18.06
N ASP A 34 3.27 -3.57 18.95
CA ASP A 34 4.20 -2.48 18.70
C ASP A 34 5.31 -3.05 17.81
N SER A 35 5.03 -3.18 16.52
CA SER A 35 6.04 -3.47 15.50
C SER A 35 6.56 -2.15 14.94
N THR A 36 7.08 -1.29 15.82
CA THR A 36 7.95 -0.22 15.37
C THR A 36 9.33 -0.82 15.15
N THR A 37 9.53 -1.51 14.02
CA THR A 37 10.89 -1.73 13.52
C THR A 37 11.39 -0.35 13.11
N THR A 38 12.05 0.33 14.05
CA THR A 38 12.76 1.57 13.72
C THR A 38 13.89 1.15 12.79
N ALA A 39 13.69 1.30 11.48
CA ALA A 39 14.76 1.20 10.51
C ALA A 39 15.80 2.24 10.93
N THR A 40 16.84 1.80 11.63
CA THR A 40 18.00 2.64 11.91
C THR A 40 18.85 2.57 10.65
N GLY A 41 18.28 3.02 9.54
CA GLY A 41 18.77 2.71 8.21
C GLY A 41 19.83 3.72 7.80
N THR A 42 21.10 3.34 7.91
CA THR A 42 22.18 3.98 7.14
C THR A 42 22.10 3.64 5.64
N ALA A 43 21.02 2.99 5.21
CA ALA A 43 20.85 2.55 3.84
C ALA A 43 20.72 3.74 2.90
N THR A 44 21.37 3.63 1.75
CA THR A 44 21.33 4.64 0.70
C THR A 44 20.64 4.13 -0.55
N ILE A 45 19.90 5.03 -1.20
CA ILE A 45 19.32 4.84 -2.53
C ILE A 45 19.87 5.96 -3.40
N ASP A 46 20.59 5.61 -4.46
CA ASP A 46 21.29 6.54 -5.35
C ASP A 46 22.25 7.48 -4.62
N GLY A 47 22.84 7.00 -3.52
CA GLY A 47 23.81 7.74 -2.69
C GLY A 47 23.19 8.68 -1.65
N GLU A 48 21.86 8.82 -1.62
CA GLU A 48 21.13 9.60 -0.62
C GLU A 48 20.52 8.69 0.45
N PRO A 49 20.26 9.17 1.67
CA PRO A 49 19.53 8.41 2.67
C PRO A 49 18.18 7.91 2.13
N ALA A 50 17.81 6.66 2.41
CA ALA A 50 16.59 6.04 1.86
C ALA A 50 15.31 6.87 2.10
N ASP A 51 15.16 7.46 3.29
CA ASP A 51 14.05 8.37 3.63
C ASP A 51 14.02 9.63 2.74
N ALA A 52 15.18 10.23 2.46
CA ALA A 52 15.27 11.39 1.58
C ALA A 52 14.95 11.04 0.12
N ALA A 53 15.41 9.88 -0.37
CA ALA A 53 15.07 9.37 -1.68
C ALA A 53 13.57 9.05 -1.80
N ALA A 54 13.00 8.41 -0.77
CA ALA A 54 11.56 8.13 -0.69
C ALA A 54 10.74 9.42 -0.72
N SER A 55 11.12 10.44 0.05
CA SER A 55 10.47 11.75 0.06
C SER A 55 10.46 12.37 -1.34
N ALA A 56 11.63 12.45 -2.00
CA ALA A 56 11.74 13.04 -3.33
C ALA A 56 10.85 12.33 -4.37
N ILE A 57 10.83 11.00 -4.39
CA ILE A 57 10.01 10.22 -5.33
C ILE A 57 8.52 10.34 -5.00
N SER A 58 8.14 10.35 -3.71
CA SER A 58 6.74 10.50 -3.31
C SER A 58 6.18 11.88 -3.62
N ASP A 59 6.98 12.94 -3.47
CA ASP A 59 6.61 14.31 -3.82
C ASP A 59 6.42 14.46 -5.34
N GLU A 60 7.35 13.92 -6.14
CA GLU A 60 7.24 13.92 -7.60
C GLU A 60 6.03 13.11 -8.07
N LEU A 61 5.75 11.96 -7.44
CA LEU A 61 4.56 11.17 -7.72
C LEU A 61 3.28 11.96 -7.41
N ALA A 62 3.20 12.64 -6.27
CA ALA A 62 2.04 13.46 -5.91
C ALA A 62 1.79 14.59 -6.93
N ALA A 63 2.85 15.25 -7.38
CA ALA A 63 2.80 16.25 -8.44
C ALA A 63 2.35 15.63 -9.78
N SER A 64 2.89 14.45 -10.12
CA SER A 64 2.56 13.73 -11.35
C SER A 64 1.11 13.26 -11.40
N LEU A 65 0.56 12.78 -10.28
CA LEU A 65 -0.85 12.39 -10.16
C LEU A 65 -1.79 13.60 -10.35
N THR A 66 -1.43 14.73 -9.76
CA THR A 66 -2.16 16.00 -9.96
C THR A 66 -2.12 16.41 -11.43
N SER A 67 -0.95 16.38 -12.05
CA SER A 67 -0.79 16.71 -13.48
C SER A 67 -1.55 15.74 -14.39
N ALA A 68 -1.57 14.44 -14.06
CA ALA A 68 -2.33 13.46 -14.82
C ALA A 68 -3.84 13.72 -14.74
N ALA A 69 -4.36 14.06 -13.56
CA ALA A 69 -5.76 14.41 -13.38
C ALA A 69 -6.13 15.69 -14.17
N ASP A 70 -5.25 16.69 -14.20
CA ASP A 70 -5.46 17.92 -14.96
C ASP A 70 -5.45 17.70 -16.48
N GLU A 71 -4.54 16.85 -16.98
CA GLU A 71 -4.35 16.61 -18.43
C GLU A 71 -5.36 15.59 -18.99
N PHE A 72 -5.60 14.50 -18.26
CA PHE A 72 -6.36 13.34 -18.76
C PHE A 72 -7.72 13.16 -18.08
N GLY A 73 -7.99 13.84 -16.98
CA GLY A 73 -9.23 13.69 -16.22
C GLY A 73 -9.33 12.34 -15.49
N ASP A 74 -10.55 11.83 -15.37
CA ASP A 74 -10.86 10.59 -14.65
C ASP A 74 -10.52 9.35 -15.51
N VAL A 75 -9.23 9.04 -15.62
CA VAL A 75 -8.75 7.84 -16.33
C VAL A 75 -8.58 6.63 -15.41
N GLU A 76 -8.72 5.44 -15.99
CA GLU A 76 -8.41 4.18 -15.30
C GLU A 76 -6.93 3.84 -15.53
N VAL A 77 -6.16 3.68 -14.45
CA VAL A 77 -4.76 3.30 -14.50
C VAL A 77 -4.64 1.79 -14.58
N ASP A 78 -3.93 1.30 -15.59
CA ASP A 78 -3.50 -0.10 -15.64
C ASP A 78 -2.10 -0.27 -15.02
N LEU A 79 -1.23 0.73 -15.19
CA LEU A 79 0.13 0.73 -14.66
C LEU A 79 0.68 2.16 -14.61
N LEU A 80 1.25 2.54 -13.48
CA LEU A 80 2.11 3.71 -13.34
C LEU A 80 3.51 3.25 -12.94
N LEU A 81 4.53 3.73 -13.65
CA LEU A 81 5.93 3.48 -13.35
C LEU A 81 6.60 4.81 -12.98
N ALA A 82 7.10 4.94 -11.76
CA ALA A 82 7.90 6.08 -11.34
C ALA A 82 9.38 5.70 -11.39
N TYR A 83 10.13 6.41 -12.23
CA TYR A 83 11.59 6.35 -12.31
C TYR A 83 12.19 7.61 -11.67
N ALA A 84 13.49 7.61 -11.45
CA ALA A 84 14.18 8.78 -10.90
C ALA A 84 14.07 10.04 -11.78
N ASP A 85 13.85 9.90 -13.09
CA ASP A 85 13.86 11.00 -14.06
C ASP A 85 12.55 11.20 -14.82
N HIS A 86 11.56 10.31 -14.67
CA HIS A 86 10.29 10.38 -15.38
C HIS A 86 9.21 9.48 -14.77
N VAL A 87 7.96 9.73 -15.14
CA VAL A 87 6.83 8.84 -14.85
C VAL A 87 6.26 8.30 -16.16
N SER A 88 6.03 7.00 -16.25
CA SER A 88 5.26 6.40 -17.35
C SER A 88 3.87 6.03 -16.85
N LEU A 89 2.85 6.53 -17.54
CA LEU A 89 1.46 6.24 -17.24
C LEU A 89 0.88 5.38 -18.36
N ILE A 90 0.29 4.27 -17.99
CA ILE A 90 -0.50 3.43 -18.88
C ILE A 90 -1.93 3.37 -18.36
N TYR A 91 -2.86 3.88 -19.16
CA TYR A 91 -4.23 4.13 -18.74
C TYR A 91 -5.23 3.79 -19.85
N VAL A 92 -6.50 3.76 -19.46
CA VAL A 92 -7.65 3.65 -20.36
C VAL A 92 -8.53 4.87 -20.19
N ASP A 93 -8.81 5.52 -21.32
CA ASP A 93 -9.78 6.62 -21.39
C ASP A 93 -11.20 6.01 -21.38
N PRO A 94 -12.08 6.41 -20.46
CA PRO A 94 -13.48 5.98 -20.45
C PRO A 94 -14.23 6.27 -21.77
N ALA A 95 -13.79 7.27 -22.54
CA ALA A 95 -14.35 7.59 -23.85
C ALA A 95 -13.88 6.63 -24.97
N ASP A 96 -12.77 5.91 -24.77
CA ASP A 96 -12.24 4.89 -25.68
C ASP A 96 -11.80 3.62 -24.91
N PRO A 97 -12.75 2.89 -24.29
CA PRO A 97 -12.43 1.82 -23.32
C PRO A 97 -11.76 0.58 -23.94
N GLY A 98 -11.74 0.48 -25.28
CA GLY A 98 -11.07 -0.59 -26.01
C GLY A 98 -9.58 -0.33 -26.26
N THR A 99 -9.11 0.87 -25.94
CA THR A 99 -7.75 1.32 -26.24
C THR A 99 -6.99 1.59 -24.95
N ARG A 100 -5.77 1.06 -24.89
CA ARG A 100 -4.79 1.39 -23.86
C ARG A 100 -3.87 2.49 -24.38
N HIS A 101 -3.67 3.50 -23.55
CA HIS A 101 -2.83 4.66 -23.83
C HIS A 101 -1.57 4.57 -22.97
N ARG A 102 -0.40 4.78 -23.56
CA ARG A 102 0.87 4.90 -22.83
C ARG A 102 1.49 6.26 -23.13
N THR A 103 1.76 7.02 -22.08
CA THR A 103 2.44 8.32 -22.10
C THR A 103 3.55 8.34 -21.04
N GLU A 104 4.43 9.33 -21.15
CA GLU A 104 5.52 9.60 -20.22
C GLU A 104 5.50 11.09 -19.86
N LEU A 105 5.64 11.40 -18.57
CA LEU A 105 5.87 12.74 -18.03
C LEU A 105 7.37 12.95 -17.85
N ARG A 106 7.92 13.95 -18.54
CA ARG A 106 9.31 14.40 -18.42
C ARG A 106 9.34 15.91 -18.40
N ASP A 107 10.14 16.51 -17.52
CA ASP A 107 10.26 17.97 -17.41
C ASP A 107 8.88 18.66 -17.33
N SER A 108 7.97 18.11 -16.52
CA SER A 108 6.58 18.57 -16.34
C SER A 108 5.72 18.58 -17.62
N THR A 109 6.11 17.82 -18.65
CA THR A 109 5.38 17.72 -19.92
C THR A 109 5.03 16.27 -20.23
N TRP A 110 3.75 15.99 -20.46
CA TRP A 110 3.29 14.70 -20.96
C TRP A 110 3.62 14.57 -22.46
N SER A 111 4.13 13.41 -22.84
CA SER A 111 4.35 13.07 -24.24
C SER A 111 3.05 12.63 -24.93
N ASP A 112 3.03 12.71 -26.26
CA ASP A 112 1.92 12.20 -27.06
C ASP A 112 1.70 10.69 -26.78
N PRO A 113 0.46 10.28 -26.46
CA PRO A 113 0.20 8.90 -26.06
C PRO A 113 0.33 7.94 -27.25
N THR A 114 1.10 6.88 -27.03
CA THR A 114 1.06 5.69 -27.90
C THR A 114 -0.18 4.86 -27.57
N ARG A 115 -0.80 4.23 -28.58
CA ARG A 115 -2.08 3.51 -28.43
C ARG A 115 -1.93 2.05 -28.81
N GLY A 116 -2.60 1.18 -28.08
CA GLY A 116 -2.68 -0.26 -28.34
C GLY A 116 -4.00 -0.87 -27.86
N PRO A 117 -4.28 -2.13 -28.19
CA PRO A 117 -5.48 -2.80 -27.69
C PRO A 117 -5.42 -2.97 -26.17
N ARG A 118 -6.56 -2.79 -25.47
CA ARG A 118 -6.69 -3.19 -24.06
C ARG A 118 -6.67 -4.72 -23.96
N LEU A 119 -5.85 -5.25 -23.06
CA LEU A 119 -5.87 -6.67 -22.69
C LEU A 119 -6.68 -6.80 -21.40
N ASP A 120 -7.59 -7.77 -21.32
CA ASP A 120 -8.38 -8.04 -20.11
C ASP A 120 -7.46 -8.58 -19.00
N THR A 121 -7.11 -7.76 -18.01
CA THR A 121 -6.16 -8.20 -16.98
C THR A 121 -6.45 -7.80 -15.53
N ALA A 122 -7.22 -6.74 -15.22
CA ALA A 122 -7.57 -6.41 -13.83
C ALA A 122 -8.74 -5.41 -13.76
N PRO A 123 -9.46 -5.30 -12.62
CA PRO A 123 -10.36 -4.17 -12.36
C PRO A 123 -9.59 -2.84 -12.44
N PRO A 124 -10.26 -1.74 -12.81
CA PRO A 124 -9.59 -0.47 -13.00
C PRO A 124 -9.08 0.12 -11.67
N LEU A 125 -7.88 0.73 -11.70
CA LEU A 125 -7.35 1.53 -10.61
C LEU A 125 -7.57 3.02 -10.91
N PRO A 126 -8.46 3.73 -10.20
CA PRO A 126 -8.61 5.16 -10.41
C PRO A 126 -7.38 5.92 -9.88
N LEU A 127 -7.04 7.05 -10.50
CA LEU A 127 -5.86 7.85 -10.14
C LEU A 127 -5.85 8.27 -8.65
N ASP A 128 -7.02 8.59 -8.09
CA ASP A 128 -7.18 9.04 -6.70
C ASP A 128 -7.03 7.92 -5.66
N ALA A 129 -6.98 6.66 -6.08
CA ALA A 129 -6.70 5.52 -5.22
C ALA A 129 -5.20 5.25 -5.01
N ILE A 130 -4.33 5.97 -5.72
CA ILE A 130 -2.87 5.88 -5.56
C ILE A 130 -2.45 6.81 -4.41
N ASP A 131 -1.84 6.24 -3.36
CA ASP A 131 -1.40 6.99 -2.19
C ASP A 131 0.13 7.19 -2.18
N PRO A 132 0.65 8.41 -2.40
CA PRO A 132 2.08 8.70 -2.33
C PRO A 132 2.71 8.40 -0.97
N VAL A 133 1.95 8.41 0.13
CA VAL A 133 2.46 8.08 1.47
C VAL A 133 2.80 6.60 1.58
N VAL A 134 2.03 5.73 0.90
CA VAL A 134 2.34 4.30 0.83
C VAL A 134 3.61 4.08 -0.01
N VAL A 135 3.78 4.82 -1.11
CA VAL A 135 5.01 4.77 -1.92
C VAL A 135 6.22 5.22 -1.12
N HIS A 136 6.12 6.29 -0.35
CA HIS A 136 7.18 6.74 0.56
C HIS A 136 7.62 5.60 1.49
N SER A 137 6.65 5.06 2.24
CA SER A 137 6.90 3.99 3.23
C SER A 137 7.48 2.73 2.58
N ALA A 138 7.00 2.38 1.38
CA ALA A 138 7.47 1.24 0.61
C ALA A 138 8.94 1.42 0.19
N ILE A 139 9.31 2.57 -0.38
CA ILE A 139 10.69 2.86 -0.79
C ILE A 139 11.62 2.83 0.42
N GLU A 140 11.24 3.49 1.52
CA GLU A 140 12.04 3.57 2.74
C GLU A 140 12.32 2.17 3.35
N ALA A 141 11.31 1.29 3.36
CA ALA A 141 11.43 -0.05 3.93
C ALA A 141 12.20 -1.03 3.04
N THR A 142 12.18 -0.84 1.72
CA THR A 142 12.67 -1.82 0.73
C THR A 142 14.15 -2.22 0.93
N PRO A 143 15.10 -1.30 1.19
CA PRO A 143 16.50 -1.69 1.42
C PRO A 143 16.67 -2.72 2.53
N ALA A 144 15.98 -2.53 3.66
CA ALA A 144 16.05 -3.44 4.79
C ALA A 144 15.46 -4.82 4.47
N LEU A 145 14.35 -4.86 3.72
CA LEU A 145 13.69 -6.10 3.30
C LEU A 145 14.54 -6.90 2.29
N LEU A 146 15.25 -6.21 1.40
CA LEU A 146 16.20 -6.82 0.47
C LEU A 146 17.56 -7.14 1.11
N GLY A 147 17.80 -6.68 2.35
CA GLY A 147 19.08 -6.85 3.04
C GLY A 147 20.23 -6.10 2.36
N THR A 148 19.95 -4.90 1.83
CA THR A 148 20.95 -4.04 1.19
C THR A 148 21.18 -2.74 1.96
N GLU A 149 22.43 -2.29 1.96
CA GLU A 149 22.86 -1.01 2.53
C GLU A 149 23.06 0.08 1.47
N ASP A 150 23.32 -0.28 0.22
CA ASP A 150 23.51 0.68 -0.87
C ASP A 150 22.89 0.12 -2.15
N ALA A 151 21.99 0.89 -2.75
CA ALA A 151 21.24 0.48 -3.92
C ALA A 151 20.95 1.67 -4.84
N GLN A 152 20.49 1.36 -6.04
CA GLN A 152 19.95 2.33 -6.98
C GLN A 152 18.46 2.06 -7.17
N LEU A 153 17.62 3.09 -7.15
CA LEU A 153 16.22 2.93 -7.50
C LEU A 153 16.12 2.59 -8.99
N SER A 154 15.59 1.41 -9.30
CA SER A 154 15.26 1.09 -10.69
C SER A 154 13.95 1.77 -11.08
N HIS A 155 12.88 1.48 -10.33
CA HIS A 155 11.56 2.07 -10.51
C HIS A 155 10.62 1.66 -9.36
N VAL A 156 9.51 2.36 -9.26
CA VAL A 156 8.32 1.93 -8.52
C VAL A 156 7.20 1.64 -9.52
N SER A 157 6.61 0.45 -9.46
CA SER A 157 5.41 0.10 -10.23
C SER A 157 4.18 0.21 -9.35
N ILE A 158 3.11 0.79 -9.88
CA ILE A 158 1.81 0.89 -9.22
C ILE A 158 0.76 0.34 -10.17
N TYR A 159 0.05 -0.71 -9.76
CA TYR A 159 -0.92 -1.40 -10.60
C TYR A 159 -2.08 -1.95 -9.76
N PRO A 160 -3.26 -2.21 -10.35
CA PRO A 160 -4.38 -2.81 -9.64
C PRO A 160 -4.09 -4.25 -9.21
N ASP A 161 -4.42 -4.59 -7.97
CA ASP A 161 -4.59 -5.98 -7.52
C ASP A 161 -5.89 -6.59 -8.08
N ASP A 162 -6.12 -7.88 -7.83
CA ASP A 162 -7.34 -8.59 -8.26
C ASP A 162 -8.65 -7.95 -7.74
N GLY A 163 -8.56 -7.11 -6.70
CA GLY A 163 -9.66 -6.34 -6.13
C GLY A 163 -9.77 -4.90 -6.64
N GLY A 164 -8.91 -4.47 -7.58
CA GLY A 164 -8.87 -3.10 -8.09
C GLY A 164 -8.24 -2.09 -7.12
N ARG A 165 -7.48 -2.54 -6.13
CA ARG A 165 -6.76 -1.66 -5.20
C ARG A 165 -5.31 -1.52 -5.62
N ALA A 166 -4.67 -0.40 -5.27
CA ALA A 166 -3.27 -0.19 -5.59
C ALA A 166 -2.38 -1.25 -4.93
N GLU A 167 -1.55 -1.88 -5.74
CA GLU A 167 -0.38 -2.66 -5.32
C GLU A 167 0.88 -1.95 -5.80
N TYR A 168 1.91 -1.96 -4.96
CA TYR A 168 3.13 -1.18 -5.14
C TYR A 168 4.32 -2.12 -5.18
N LEU A 169 5.07 -2.14 -6.28
CA LEU A 169 6.33 -2.89 -6.38
C LEU A 169 7.48 -1.89 -6.42
N VAL A 170 8.42 -2.01 -5.48
CA VAL A 170 9.66 -1.23 -5.46
C VAL A 170 10.80 -2.13 -5.95
N ALA A 171 11.49 -1.70 -7.00
CA ALA A 171 12.61 -2.42 -7.57
C ALA A 171 13.92 -1.67 -7.32
N LEU A 172 14.88 -2.32 -6.66
CA LEU A 172 16.20 -1.77 -6.36
C LEU A 172 17.29 -2.57 -7.04
N ALA A 173 18.22 -1.87 -7.70
CA ALA A 173 19.41 -2.45 -8.30
C ALA A 173 20.56 -2.46 -7.29
N THR A 174 21.22 -3.60 -7.14
CA THR A 174 22.35 -3.83 -6.22
C THR A 174 23.45 -4.61 -6.94
N GLY A 175 24.62 -4.00 -7.14
CA GLY A 175 25.78 -4.70 -7.71
C GLY A 175 25.55 -5.32 -9.11
N GLY A 176 24.57 -4.82 -9.86
CA GLY A 176 24.19 -5.33 -11.20
C GLY A 176 23.03 -6.35 -11.21
N SER A 177 22.48 -6.69 -10.05
CA SER A 177 21.29 -7.53 -9.88
C SER A 177 20.07 -6.70 -9.47
N LEU A 178 18.87 -7.16 -9.78
CA LEU A 178 17.61 -6.49 -9.43
C LEU A 178 16.87 -7.28 -8.35
N GLY A 179 16.52 -6.63 -7.24
CA GLY A 179 15.64 -7.15 -6.21
C GLY A 179 14.35 -6.34 -6.11
N ASN A 180 13.26 -7.00 -5.73
CA ASN A 180 11.90 -6.46 -5.81
C ASN A 180 11.20 -6.69 -4.47
N VAL A 181 10.40 -5.72 -4.03
CA VAL A 181 9.45 -5.92 -2.93
C VAL A 181 8.09 -5.42 -3.35
N THR A 182 7.07 -6.25 -3.17
CA THR A 182 5.67 -5.92 -3.44
C THR A 182 4.95 -5.62 -2.13
N PHE A 183 4.21 -4.51 -2.10
CA PHE A 183 3.44 -4.01 -0.97
C PHE A 183 1.97 -3.89 -1.34
N GLY A 184 1.09 -4.24 -0.41
CA GLY A 184 -0.35 -4.07 -0.56
C GLY A 184 -0.82 -2.62 -0.45
N PRO A 185 -2.14 -2.38 -0.61
CA PRO A 185 -2.75 -1.06 -0.49
C PRO A 185 -2.64 -0.47 0.92
N ASP A 186 -2.38 -1.31 1.93
CA ASP A 186 -2.15 -0.96 3.31
C ASP A 186 -0.66 -0.72 3.64
N GLY A 187 0.21 -0.74 2.63
CA GLY A 187 1.66 -0.60 2.78
C GLY A 187 2.33 -1.80 3.43
N GLN A 188 1.63 -2.91 3.61
CA GLN A 188 2.22 -4.14 4.15
C GLN A 188 2.93 -4.92 3.05
N GLU A 189 4.12 -5.43 3.37
CA GLU A 189 4.87 -6.36 2.52
C GLU A 189 4.00 -7.59 2.18
N ARG A 190 4.00 -7.96 0.90
CA ARG A 190 3.35 -9.17 0.37
C ARG A 190 4.35 -10.17 -0.17
N GLU A 191 5.37 -9.69 -0.88
CA GLU A 191 6.36 -10.52 -1.55
C GLU A 191 7.73 -9.83 -1.58
N VAL A 192 8.79 -10.63 -1.41
CA VAL A 192 10.18 -10.19 -1.47
C VAL A 192 10.94 -11.11 -2.41
N GLU A 193 11.50 -10.54 -3.47
CA GLU A 193 12.37 -11.20 -4.43
C GLU A 193 13.80 -10.66 -4.28
N ALA A 194 14.68 -11.44 -3.66
CA ALA A 194 16.07 -11.03 -3.46
C ALA A 194 16.83 -10.85 -4.79
N PRO A 195 17.81 -9.94 -4.87
CA PRO A 195 18.64 -9.74 -6.07
C PRO A 195 19.34 -11.03 -6.52
N ARG A 196 19.33 -11.32 -7.83
CA ARG A 196 19.98 -12.51 -8.43
C ARG A 196 20.84 -12.20 -9.65
#